data_AF-A0A1R1B1M9-F1
#
_entry.id   AF-A0A1R1B1M9-F1
#
_cell.length_a   1.000
_cell.length_b   1.000
_cell.length_c   1.000
_cell.angle_alpha   90.00
_cell.angle_beta   90.00
_cell.angle_gamma   90.00
#
_symmetry.space_group_name_H-M   'P 1'
#
loop_
_entity.id
_entity.type
_entity.pdbx_description
1 polymer ?
#
loop_
_entity_poly.entity_id
_entity_poly.type
_entity_poly.pdbx_seq_one_letter_code
_entity_poly.pdbx_strand_id
1 'polypeptide(L)' 'MTFGCERIFVDKVSGVKKKRDGLTEALDFVRSGDTIVVWRLDRLGRNMQELISVVNDLNEKGISFYSLP' A
#
# COMPACT_ATOMS: atom_id res chain seq x y z
N MET A 1 -7.06 10.19 15.69
CA MET A 1 -7.67 8.92 15.25
C MET A 1 -6.55 7.93 15.07
N THR A 2 -6.42 6.96 15.98
CA THR A 2 -5.49 5.85 15.81
C THR A 2 -6.16 4.91 14.80
N PHE A 3 -5.58 4.70 13.62
CA PHE A 3 -6.17 3.83 12.59
C PHE A 3 -6.27 2.35 12.99
N GLY A 4 -5.87 2.01 14.23
CA GLY A 4 -5.99 0.65 14.76
C GLY A 4 -5.29 -0.38 13.89
N CYS A 5 -4.24 0.00 13.16
CA CYS A 5 -3.58 -0.86 12.20
C CYS A 5 -3.08 -2.12 12.90
N GLU A 6 -3.64 -3.28 12.55
CA GLU A 6 -3.29 -4.57 13.16
C GLU A 6 -1.85 -4.99 12.78
N ARG A 7 -1.41 -4.61 11.59
CA ARG A 7 -0.07 -4.85 11.06
C ARG A 7 0.49 -3.58 10.42
N ILE A 8 1.77 -3.34 10.64
CA ILE A 8 2.52 -2.24 10.02
C ILE A 8 3.63 -2.86 9.18
N PHE A 9 3.61 -2.58 7.87
CA PHE A 9 4.64 -2.99 6.93
C PHE A 9 5.53 -1.79 6.62
N VAL A 10 6.86 -1.99 6.62
CA VAL A 10 7.83 -0.91 6.45
C VAL A 10 8.77 -1.24 5.30
N ASP A 11 8.72 -0.44 4.24
CA ASP A 11 9.70 -0.52 3.16
C ASP A 11 11.02 0.14 3.55
N LYS A 12 12.09 -0.67 3.63
CA LYS A 12 13.44 -0.17 3.89
C LYS A 12 14.11 0.23 2.58
N VAL A 13 14.11 1.53 2.31
CA VAL A 13 14.78 2.12 1.15
C VAL A 13 16.27 2.32 1.45
N SER A 14 17.12 1.40 0.97
CA SER A 14 18.57 1.58 0.92
C SER A 14 19.03 1.61 -0.54
N GLY A 15 19.51 2.77 -1.02
CA GLY A 15 20.08 2.94 -2.36
C GLY A 15 19.10 2.94 -3.54
N VAL A 16 19.68 2.95 -4.75
CA VAL A 16 19.00 3.15 -6.06
C VAL A 16 17.97 2.05 -6.39
N LYS A 17 18.05 0.89 -5.75
CA LYS A 17 17.04 -0.19 -5.85
C LYS A 17 16.15 -0.19 -4.62
N LYS A 18 15.06 0.59 -4.68
CA LYS A 18 13.94 0.51 -3.73
C LYS A 18 13.17 -0.78 -3.97
N LYS A 19 13.60 -1.91 -3.39
CA LYS A 19 12.72 -3.07 -3.29
C LYS A 19 11.56 -2.71 -2.37
N ARG A 20 10.34 -2.98 -2.82
CA ARG A 20 9.08 -2.67 -2.13
C ARG A 20 8.56 -3.93 -1.43
N ASP A 21 9.43 -4.64 -0.71
CA ASP A 21 9.08 -5.91 -0.08
C ASP A 21 7.93 -5.71 0.92
N GLY A 22 7.88 -4.57 1.62
CA GLY A 22 6.83 -4.26 2.59
C GLY A 22 5.45 -4.02 1.93
N LEU A 23 5.39 -3.36 0.77
CA LEU A 23 4.14 -3.25 0.02
C LEU A 23 3.66 -4.61 -0.47
N THR A 24 4.56 -5.45 -0.98
CA THR A 24 4.21 -6.80 -1.44
C THR A 24 3.67 -7.65 -0.29
N GLU A 25 4.32 -7.62 0.87
CA GLU A 25 3.84 -8.33 2.07
C GLU A 25 2.48 -7.79 2.55
N ALA A 26 2.27 -6.47 2.48
CA ALA A 26 0.97 -5.89 2.81
C ALA A 26 -0.12 -6.38 1.85
N LEU A 27 0.16 -6.44 0.54
CA LEU A 27 -0.77 -6.93 -0.49
C LEU A 27 -1.08 -8.42 -0.36
N ASP A 28 -0.14 -9.23 0.12
CA ASP A 28 -0.34 -10.66 0.39
C ASP A 28 -1.15 -10.88 1.68
N PHE A 29 -0.97 -10.02 2.68
CA PHE A 29 -1.66 -10.12 3.97
C PHE A 29 -3.12 -9.70 3.91
N VAL A 30 -3.43 -8.64 3.15
CA VAL A 30 -4.77 -8.04 3.09
C VAL A 30 -5.78 -8.95 2.41
N ARG A 31 -7.01 -8.92 2.89
CA ARG A 31 -8.13 -9.69 2.33
C ARG A 31 -9.22 -8.76 1.83
N SER A 32 -10.15 -9.30 1.07
CA SER A 32 -11.33 -8.54 0.63
C SER A 32 -12.08 -7.99 1.84
N GLY A 33 -12.39 -6.69 1.81
CA GLY A 33 -12.97 -5.94 2.93
C GLY A 33 -11.98 -5.21 3.83
N ASP A 34 -10.67 -5.48 3.72
CA ASP A 34 -9.65 -4.73 4.47
C ASP A 34 -9.39 -3.33 3.90
N THR A 35 -8.73 -2.50 4.71
CA THR A 35 -8.25 -1.16 4.30
C THR A 35 -6.75 -1.02 4.50
N ILE A 36 -6.03 -0.73 3.41
CA ILE A 36 -4.61 -0.39 3.46
C ILE A 36 -4.44 1.08 3.78
N VAL A 37 -3.80 1.40 4.91
CA VAL A 37 -3.44 2.77 5.25
C VAL A 37 -2.02 3.07 4.80
N VAL A 38 -1.85 4.10 3.98
CA VAL A 38 -0.54 4.54 3.49
C VAL A 38 -0.22 5.95 3.96
N TRP A 39 1.05 6.19 4.31
CA TRP A 39 1.50 7.51 4.75
C TRP A 39 1.50 8.54 3.60
N ARG A 40 1.86 8.11 2.39
CA ARG A 40 1.82 8.95 1.17
C ARG A 40 1.50 8.11 -0.05
N LEU A 41 0.81 8.70 -1.01
CA LEU A 41 0.45 8.07 -2.29
C LEU A 41 1.67 7.60 -3.10
N ASP A 42 2.85 8.24 -2.98
CA ASP A 42 4.10 7.80 -3.63
C ASP A 42 4.60 6.43 -3.16
N ARG A 43 4.03 5.92 -2.06
CA ARG A 43 4.32 4.58 -1.55
C ARG A 43 3.57 3.49 -2.28
N LEU A 44 2.39 3.78 -2.84
CA LEU A 44 1.65 2.86 -3.70
C LEU A 44 2.24 2.83 -5.12
N GLY A 45 2.45 3.99 -5.75
CA GLY A 45 2.93 4.09 -7.14
C GLY A 45 4.15 4.98 -7.29
N ARG A 46 5.06 4.67 -8.23
CA ARG A 46 6.21 5.55 -8.55
C ARG A 46 5.82 6.68 -9.50
N ASN A 47 4.70 6.53 -10.19
CA ASN A 47 4.09 7.51 -11.09
C ASN A 47 2.57 7.30 -11.07
N MET A 48 1.83 8.16 -11.79
CA MET A 48 0.37 8.11 -11.86
C MET A 48 -0.17 6.79 -12.43
N GLN A 49 0.48 6.23 -13.46
CA GLN A 49 0.02 4.99 -14.10
C GLN A 49 0.15 3.79 -13.16
N GLU A 50 1.29 3.64 -12.51
CA GLU A 50 1.55 2.62 -11.48
C GLU A 50 0.55 2.75 -10.34
N LEU A 51 0.29 3.97 -9.87
CA LEU A 51 -0.68 4.23 -8.82
C LEU A 51 -2.08 3.75 -9.22
N ILE A 52 -2.55 4.15 -10.42
CA ILE A 52 -3.87 3.75 -10.93
C ILE A 52 -3.95 2.22 -11.06
N SER A 53 -2.90 1.58 -11.58
CA SER A 53 -2.87 0.12 -11.72
C SER A 53 -2.99 -0.59 -10.36
N VAL A 54 -2.25 -0.12 -9.35
CA VAL A 54 -2.31 -0.68 -7.99
C VAL A 54 -3.69 -0.45 -7.35
N VAL A 55 -4.24 0.76 -7.50
CA VAL A 55 -5.57 1.08 -6.96
C VAL A 55 -6.66 0.25 -7.60
N ASN A 56 -6.59 0.01 -8.92
CA ASN A 56 -7.55 -0.85 -9.61
C ASN A 56 -7.45 -2.30 -9.13
N ASP A 57 -6.23 -2.86 -9.02
CA ASP A 57 -6.03 -4.23 -8.51
C ASP A 57 -6.59 -4.39 -7.08
N LEU A 58 -6.37 -3.39 -6.21
CA LEU A 58 -6.96 -3.35 -4.88
C LEU A 58 -8.48 -3.33 -4.94
N ASN A 59 -9.05 -2.50 -5.81
CA ASN A 59 -10.50 -2.38 -5.97
C ASN A 59 -11.13 -3.69 -6.47
N GLU A 60 -10.52 -4.35 -7.46
CA GLU A 60 -10.96 -5.64 -7.99
C GLU A 60 -10.94 -6.74 -6.91
N LYS A 61 -9.99 -6.66 -5.97
CA LYS A 61 -9.91 -7.56 -4.81
C LYS A 61 -10.87 -7.16 -3.67
N GLY A 62 -11.62 -6.06 -3.81
CA GLY A 62 -12.49 -5.52 -2.77
C GLY A 62 -11.74 -4.93 -1.57
N ILE A 63 -10.50 -4.47 -1.79
CA ILE A 63 -9.64 -3.86 -0.77
C ILE A 63 -9.72 -2.34 -0.92
N SER A 64 -9.97 -1.66 0.20
CA SER A 64 -9.95 -0.20 0.25
C SER A 64 -8.54 0.31 0.58
N PHE A 65 -8.26 1.57 0.26
CA PHE A 65 -7.04 2.23 0.73
C PHE A 65 -7.34 3.62 1.25
N TYR A 66 -6.50 4.09 2.18
CA TYR A 66 -6.60 5.41 2.78
C TYR A 66 -5.21 6.04 2.87
N SER A 67 -5.05 7.26 2.36
CA SER A 67 -3.82 8.02 2.55
C SER A 67 -3.95 8.93 3.76
N LEU A 68 -2.95 8.92 4.64
CA LEU A 68 -2.86 9.89 5.73
C LEU A 68 -2.66 11.31 5.17
N PRO A 69 -3.30 12.33 5.78
CA PRO A 69 -3.09 13.73 5.42
C PRO A 69 -1.69 14.23 5.80
#